data_AF-A0A2V9DW10-F1
#
_entry.id   AF-A0A2V9DW10-F1
#
_cell.length_a   1.000
_cell.length_b   1.000
_cell.length_c   1.000
_cell.angle_alpha   90.00
_cell.angle_beta   90.00
_cell.angle_gamma   90.00
#
_symmetry.space_group_name_H-M   'P 1'
#
loop_
_entity.id
_entity.type
_entity.pdbx_description
1 polymer ?
#
loop_
_entity_poly.entity_id
_entity_poly.type
_entity_poly.pdbx_seq_one_letter_code
_entity_poly.pdbx_strand_id
1 'polypeptide(L)'
;MGRSSLCRFSVQLIVLGLAMLLSLAVAAVSARSQKSGAPAGTAPAENVENGRKAFIQHGCFSCHGFSGEGGAGPRLAQNPIPFQAFVQYVRRPKLTMPPFGTQVPDQELADIYAFLKSIPPSPDPKGIPLLANP
;
A
#
# COMPACT_ATOMS: atom_id res chain seq x y z
N MET A 1 27.56 -36.05 -53.83
CA MET A 1 27.11 -34.86 -53.06
C MET A 1 25.81 -35.13 -52.28
N GLY A 2 25.82 -35.82 -51.13
CA GLY A 2 24.55 -36.18 -50.46
C GLY A 2 24.52 -36.28 -48.92
N ARG A 3 25.66 -36.22 -48.20
CA ARG A 3 25.69 -36.49 -46.75
C ARG A 3 25.57 -35.24 -45.87
N SER A 4 25.79 -34.04 -46.42
CA SER A 4 25.81 -32.78 -45.66
C SER A 4 24.44 -32.08 -45.53
N SER A 5 23.50 -32.30 -46.45
CA SER A 5 22.13 -31.74 -46.36
C SER A 5 21.28 -32.43 -45.29
N LEU A 6 21.48 -33.73 -45.08
CA LEU A 6 20.68 -34.53 -44.15
C LEU A 6 20.95 -34.15 -42.68
N CYS A 7 22.19 -33.79 -42.34
CA CYS A 7 22.54 -33.39 -40.97
C CYS A 7 21.98 -32.00 -40.61
N ARG A 8 21.92 -31.09 -41.60
CA ARG A 8 21.37 -29.73 -41.42
C ARG A 8 19.85 -29.73 -41.25
N PHE A 9 19.14 -30.63 -41.94
CA PHE A 9 17.69 -30.79 -41.77
C PHE A 9 17.32 -31.37 -40.39
N SER A 10 18.09 -32.34 -39.89
CA SER A 10 17.84 -32.95 -38.58
C SER A 10 18.06 -31.98 -37.41
N VAL A 11 19.08 -31.11 -37.49
CA VAL A 11 19.32 -30.10 -36.44
C VAL A 11 18.27 -28.99 -36.47
N GLN A 12 17.78 -28.57 -37.65
CA GLN A 12 16.76 -27.52 -37.77
C GLN A 12 15.40 -27.97 -37.19
N LEU A 13 15.02 -29.24 -37.39
CA LEU A 13 13.76 -29.81 -36.88
C LEU A 13 13.75 -29.97 -35.35
N ILE A 14 14.92 -30.25 -34.74
CA ILE A 14 15.06 -30.37 -33.28
C ILE A 14 14.96 -28.99 -32.60
N VAL A 15 15.54 -27.94 -33.18
CA VAL A 15 15.50 -26.57 -32.63
C VAL A 15 14.09 -25.95 -32.76
N LEU A 16 13.38 -26.19 -33.87
CA LEU A 16 11.99 -25.76 -34.05
C LEU A 16 11.02 -26.51 -33.12
N GLY A 17 11.26 -27.81 -32.87
CA GLY A 17 10.45 -28.62 -31.94
C GLY A 17 10.57 -28.20 -30.48
N LEU A 18 11.78 -27.84 -30.01
CA LEU A 18 11.99 -27.36 -28.64
C LEU A 18 11.38 -25.96 -28.40
N ALA A 19 11.43 -25.07 -29.40
CA ALA A 19 10.86 -23.72 -29.31
C ALA A 19 9.32 -23.70 -29.29
N MET A 20 8.68 -24.66 -29.99
CA MET A 20 7.22 -24.79 -30.01
C MET A 20 6.67 -25.39 -28.70
N LEU A 21 7.42 -26.29 -28.05
CA LEU A 21 7.04 -26.87 -26.75
C LEU A 21 7.22 -25.88 -25.59
N LEU A 22 8.16 -24.94 -25.67
CA LEU A 22 8.36 -23.92 -24.62
C LEU A 22 7.27 -22.82 -24.66
N SER A 23 6.62 -22.62 -25.80
CA SER A 23 5.61 -21.59 -25.99
C SER A 23 4.22 -21.96 -25.43
N LEU A 24 3.93 -23.26 -25.22
CA LEU A 24 2.64 -23.72 -24.72
C LEU A 24 2.52 -23.70 -23.18
N ALA A 25 3.62 -23.57 -22.45
CA ALA A 25 3.62 -23.58 -20.98
C ALA A 25 3.32 -22.21 -20.34
N VAL A 26 3.39 -21.11 -21.09
CA VAL A 26 3.25 -19.73 -20.54
C VAL A 26 1.79 -19.21 -20.59
N ALA A 27 0.88 -19.90 -21.27
CA ALA A 27 -0.52 -19.44 -21.41
C ALA A 27 -1.43 -19.79 -20.21
N ALA A 28 -1.04 -20.74 -19.35
CA ALA A 28 -1.92 -21.26 -18.29
C ALA A 28 -1.84 -20.51 -16.94
N VAL A 29 -0.85 -19.62 -16.73
CA VAL A 29 -0.60 -18.95 -15.44
C VAL A 29 -1.18 -17.52 -15.37
N SER A 30 -1.84 -17.01 -16.42
CA SER A 30 -2.38 -15.64 -16.43
C SER A 30 -3.88 -15.52 -16.13
N ALA A 31 -4.60 -16.62 -15.95
CA ALA A 31 -6.07 -16.62 -15.88
C ALA A 31 -6.68 -16.53 -14.47
N ARG A 32 -5.89 -16.28 -13.41
CA ARG A 32 -6.40 -16.13 -12.04
C ARG A 32 -6.07 -14.77 -11.41
N SER A 33 -6.31 -13.68 -12.13
CA SER A 33 -6.39 -12.34 -11.52
C SER A 33 -7.29 -11.40 -12.32
N GLN A 34 -8.51 -11.84 -12.61
CA GLN A 34 -9.58 -10.91 -12.99
C GLN A 34 -10.80 -11.17 -12.11
N LYS A 35 -10.79 -10.56 -10.92
CA LYS A 35 -12.02 -10.16 -10.25
C LYS A 35 -12.42 -8.82 -10.89
N SER A 36 -13.31 -8.88 -11.87
CA SER A 36 -14.02 -7.69 -12.34
C SER A 36 -15.05 -7.26 -11.31
N GLY A 37 -15.15 -5.95 -11.09
CA GLY A 37 -16.23 -5.35 -10.31
C GLY A 37 -16.05 -3.84 -10.08
N ALA A 38 -16.48 -3.04 -11.04
CA ALA A 38 -16.89 -1.64 -10.87
C ALA A 38 -18.15 -1.45 -11.75
N PRO A 39 -19.16 -0.63 -11.41
CA PRO A 39 -18.94 0.79 -11.07
C PRO A 39 -19.94 1.43 -10.06
N ALA A 40 -19.46 2.40 -9.27
CA ALA A 40 -20.16 3.62 -8.84
C ALA A 40 -19.31 4.36 -7.78
N GLY A 41 -18.79 5.55 -8.13
CA GLY A 41 -18.17 6.49 -7.19
C GLY A 41 -17.16 5.88 -6.21
N THR A 42 -16.19 5.13 -6.69
CA THR A 42 -15.23 4.46 -5.81
C THR A 42 -14.32 5.50 -5.18
N ALA A 43 -14.53 5.74 -3.88
CA ALA A 43 -13.47 6.22 -3.02
C ALA A 43 -12.20 5.39 -3.32
N PRO A 44 -11.02 6.02 -3.35
CA PRO A 44 -9.76 5.31 -3.52
C PRO A 44 -9.73 4.07 -2.63
N ALA A 45 -9.36 2.91 -3.19
CA ALA A 45 -9.29 1.67 -2.41
C ALA A 45 -8.28 1.86 -1.29
N GLU A 46 -8.76 1.96 -0.05
CA GLU A 46 -7.93 2.30 1.10
C GLU A 46 -7.11 1.08 1.55
N ASN A 47 -5.78 1.22 1.62
CA ASN A 47 -4.87 0.18 2.06
C ASN A 47 -4.13 0.59 3.35
N VAL A 48 -4.52 -0.02 4.47
CA VAL A 48 -3.94 0.24 5.80
C VAL A 48 -2.42 0.07 5.85
N GLU A 49 -1.88 -0.95 5.17
CA GLU A 49 -0.44 -1.23 5.20
C GLU A 49 0.34 -0.20 4.38
N ASN A 50 -0.22 0.24 3.24
CA ASN A 50 0.34 1.36 2.48
C ASN A 50 0.27 2.65 3.30
N GLY A 51 -0.83 2.87 4.01
CA GLY A 51 -1.03 4.04 4.86
C GLY A 51 0.01 4.14 5.96
N ARG A 52 0.31 3.01 6.63
CA ARG A 52 1.39 2.95 7.62
C ARG A 52 2.74 3.33 7.00
N LYS A 53 3.07 2.77 5.83
CA LYS A 53 4.32 3.06 5.14
C LYS A 53 4.42 4.53 4.75
N ALA A 54 3.38 5.09 4.14
CA ALA A 54 3.34 6.49 3.75
C ALA A 54 3.44 7.42 4.98
N PHE A 55 2.74 7.10 6.07
CA PHE A 55 2.80 7.86 7.32
C PHE A 55 4.23 7.94 7.89
N ILE A 56 4.99 6.84 7.79
CA ILE A 56 6.41 6.81 8.21
C ILE A 56 7.29 7.53 7.20
N GLN A 57 7.11 7.26 5.91
CA GLN A 57 7.91 7.81 4.81
C GLN A 57 7.84 9.34 4.75
N HIS A 58 6.65 9.91 4.99
CA HIS A 58 6.45 11.36 5.04
C HIS A 58 6.76 11.97 6.41
N GLY A 59 7.28 11.19 7.35
CA GLY A 59 7.76 11.67 8.64
C GLY A 59 6.66 12.10 9.61
N CYS A 60 5.39 11.77 9.35
CA CYS A 60 4.27 12.17 10.19
C CYS A 60 4.43 11.68 11.65
N PHE A 61 5.04 10.50 11.81
CA PHE A 61 5.31 9.90 13.11
C PHE A 61 6.19 10.74 14.04
N SER A 62 7.06 11.59 13.47
CA SER A 62 8.05 12.34 14.26
C SER A 62 7.40 13.28 15.28
N CYS A 63 6.20 13.77 14.99
CA CYS A 63 5.40 14.57 15.91
C CYS A 63 4.18 13.81 16.45
N HIS A 64 3.59 12.93 15.64
CA HIS A 64 2.31 12.28 15.95
C HIS A 64 2.44 10.85 16.52
N GLY A 65 3.65 10.34 16.72
CA GLY A 65 3.89 8.95 17.19
C GLY A 65 3.76 7.92 16.07
N PHE A 66 4.35 6.73 16.22
CA PHE A 66 4.43 5.72 15.15
C PHE A 66 3.07 5.11 14.76
N SER A 67 2.10 5.17 15.66
CA SER A 67 0.73 4.72 15.46
C SER A 67 -0.27 5.89 15.48
N GLY A 68 0.20 7.14 15.40
CA GLY A 68 -0.68 8.30 15.52
C GLY A 68 -1.20 8.56 16.94
N GLU A 69 -0.55 8.00 17.95
CA GLU A 69 -0.93 8.10 19.36
C GLU A 69 -0.74 9.50 19.97
N GLY A 70 0.01 10.36 19.28
CA GLY A 70 0.34 11.74 19.69
C GLY A 70 1.76 11.87 20.24
N GLY A 71 2.11 13.08 20.68
CA GLY A 71 3.41 13.44 21.22
C GLY A 71 3.58 14.95 21.20
N ALA A 72 4.55 15.44 20.44
CA ALA A 72 4.68 16.87 20.16
C ALA A 72 3.49 17.41 19.34
N GLY A 73 2.92 16.57 18.46
CA GLY A 73 1.65 16.80 17.77
C GLY A 73 0.48 16.10 18.46
N PRO A 74 -0.77 16.51 18.16
CA PRO A 74 -1.96 15.87 18.72
C PRO A 74 -2.09 14.41 18.28
N ARG A 75 -2.85 13.63 19.05
CA ARG A 75 -3.27 12.28 18.66
C ARG A 75 -4.13 12.33 17.40
N LEU A 76 -3.81 11.44 16.45
CA LEU A 76 -4.53 11.29 15.19
C LEU A 76 -5.34 9.99 15.11
N ALA A 77 -4.91 8.95 15.83
CA ALA A 77 -5.54 7.65 15.85
C ALA A 77 -6.87 7.64 16.65
N GLN A 78 -7.63 6.55 16.52
CA GLN A 78 -8.94 6.26 17.15
C GLN A 78 -10.11 7.13 16.67
N ASN A 79 -9.96 8.45 16.68
CA ASN A 79 -11.04 9.38 16.32
C ASN A 79 -10.50 10.52 15.46
N PRO A 80 -10.01 10.22 14.25
CA PRO A 80 -9.54 11.26 13.35
C PRO A 80 -10.69 12.18 12.95
N ILE A 81 -10.36 13.45 12.68
CA ILE A 81 -11.30 14.40 12.09
C ILE A 81 -11.85 13.86 10.74
N PRO A 82 -12.97 14.38 10.21
CA PRO A 82 -13.51 13.91 8.95
C PRO A 82 -12.46 13.97 7.82
N PHE A 83 -12.45 12.97 6.93
CA PHE A 83 -11.41 12.80 5.91
C PHE A 83 -11.13 14.07 5.08
N GLN A 84 -12.19 14.78 4.64
CA GLN A 84 -12.02 16.03 3.89
C GLN A 84 -11.30 17.10 4.72
N ALA A 85 -11.62 17.22 6.01
CA ALA A 85 -10.92 18.14 6.90
C ALA A 85 -9.47 17.71 7.16
N PHE A 86 -9.22 16.40 7.25
CA PHE A 86 -7.88 15.84 7.34
C PHE A 86 -7.02 16.22 6.13
N VAL A 87 -7.51 15.98 4.91
CA VAL A 87 -6.79 16.36 3.68
C VAL A 87 -6.50 17.85 3.69
N GLN A 88 -7.51 18.70 3.90
CA GLN A 88 -7.32 20.16 3.90
C GLN A 88 -6.29 20.61 4.94
N TYR A 89 -6.30 20.02 6.12
CA TYR A 89 -5.34 20.36 7.18
C TYR A 89 -3.91 19.92 6.82
N VAL A 90 -3.72 18.73 6.24
CA VAL A 90 -2.38 18.29 5.80
C VAL A 90 -1.83 19.18 4.68
N ARG A 91 -2.70 19.61 3.75
CA ARG A 91 -2.34 20.51 2.66
C ARG A 91 -1.96 21.91 3.17
N ARG A 92 -2.74 22.45 4.11
CA ARG A 92 -2.62 23.82 4.65
C ARG A 92 -2.81 23.83 6.17
N PRO A 93 -1.81 23.36 6.92
CA PRO A 93 -1.89 23.27 8.37
C PRO A 93 -1.78 24.63 9.02
N LYS A 94 -2.10 24.66 10.32
CA LYS A 94 -1.84 25.80 11.20
C LYS A 94 -0.68 25.47 12.15
N LEU A 95 -0.15 26.51 12.80
CA LEU A 95 0.89 26.41 13.82
C LEU A 95 2.21 25.84 13.24
N THR A 96 2.85 24.95 13.98
CA THR A 96 4.20 24.43 13.72
C THR A 96 4.20 23.23 12.76
N MET A 97 3.03 22.68 12.39
CA MET A 97 2.98 21.55 11.45
C MET A 97 3.38 22.03 10.04
N PRO A 98 4.36 21.39 9.39
CA PRO A 98 4.82 21.82 8.08
C PRO A 98 3.75 21.58 7.01
N PRO A 99 3.58 22.49 6.03
CA PRO A 99 2.64 22.30 4.94
C PRO A 99 3.16 21.23 3.97
N PHE A 100 2.32 20.24 3.66
CA PHE A 100 2.70 19.18 2.71
C PHE A 100 2.29 19.48 1.27
N GLY A 101 1.54 20.57 1.01
CA GLY A 101 1.18 20.99 -0.36
C GLY A 101 0.65 19.80 -1.16
N THR A 102 1.19 19.53 -2.35
CA THR A 102 0.86 18.34 -3.17
C THR A 102 1.87 17.18 -3.01
N GLN A 103 2.78 17.24 -2.03
CA GLN A 103 3.89 16.28 -1.87
C GLN A 103 3.39 14.87 -1.51
N VAL A 104 2.30 14.77 -0.75
CA VAL A 104 1.65 13.50 -0.43
C VAL A 104 0.47 13.31 -1.39
N PRO A 105 0.42 12.32 -2.27
CA PRO A 105 -0.73 12.10 -3.16
C PRO A 105 -2.05 11.89 -2.39
N ASP A 106 -3.19 12.24 -3.00
CA ASP A 106 -4.51 12.07 -2.35
C ASP A 106 -4.80 10.61 -1.96
N GLN A 107 -4.36 9.66 -2.79
CA GLN A 107 -4.45 8.22 -2.50
C GLN A 107 -3.68 7.86 -1.23
N GLU A 108 -2.47 8.39 -1.04
CA GLU A 108 -1.68 8.11 0.15
C GLU A 108 -2.30 8.76 1.39
N LEU A 109 -2.93 9.93 1.26
CA LEU A 109 -3.70 10.52 2.36
C LEU A 109 -4.91 9.65 2.74
N ALA A 110 -5.60 9.05 1.77
CA ALA A 110 -6.68 8.10 2.02
C ALA A 110 -6.16 6.84 2.75
N ASP A 111 -5.05 6.28 2.28
CA ASP A 111 -4.42 5.12 2.90
C ASP A 111 -3.96 5.44 4.34
N ILE A 112 -3.31 6.59 4.56
CA ILE A 112 -2.91 7.08 5.90
C ILE A 112 -4.14 7.23 6.80
N TYR A 113 -5.24 7.78 6.27
CA TYR A 113 -6.46 7.95 7.04
C TYR A 113 -7.05 6.61 7.48
N ALA A 114 -7.07 5.61 6.59
CA ALA A 114 -7.49 4.26 6.92
C ALA A 114 -6.57 3.59 7.94
N PHE A 115 -5.25 3.81 7.82
CA PHE A 115 -4.28 3.39 8.83
C PHE A 115 -4.59 3.95 10.21
N LEU A 116 -4.81 5.27 10.33
CA LEU A 116 -5.13 5.92 11.60
C LEU A 116 -6.44 5.42 12.22
N LYS A 117 -7.45 5.13 11.39
CA LYS A 117 -8.73 4.52 11.83
C LYS A 117 -8.58 3.06 12.26
N SER A 118 -7.59 2.34 11.75
CA SER A 118 -7.36 0.93 12.07
C SER A 118 -6.79 0.70 13.47
N ILE A 119 -6.24 1.74 14.11
CA ILE A 119 -5.55 1.61 15.40
C ILE A 119 -6.59 1.46 16.53
N PRO A 120 -6.54 0.37 17.31
CA PRO A 120 -7.48 0.16 18.41
C PRO A 120 -7.30 1.22 19.51
N PRO A 121 -8.35 1.54 20.27
CA PRO A 121 -8.24 2.47 21.38
C PRO A 121 -7.28 1.98 22.46
N SER A 122 -6.56 2.92 23.09
CA SER A 122 -5.75 2.62 24.27
C SER A 122 -6.64 2.08 25.40
N PRO A 123 -6.21 1.04 26.13
CA PRO A 123 -6.94 0.55 27.30
C PRO A 123 -7.12 1.65 28.36
N ASP A 124 -8.20 1.57 29.14
CA ASP A 124 -8.40 2.46 30.29
C ASP A 124 -7.24 2.26 31.29
N PRO A 125 -6.49 3.32 31.64
CA PRO A 125 -5.40 3.23 32.62
C PRO A 125 -5.82 2.62 33.96
N LYS A 126 -7.07 2.82 34.40
CA LYS A 126 -7.59 2.26 35.65
C LYS A 126 -7.69 0.73 35.63
N GLY A 127 -7.78 0.14 34.43
CA GLY A 127 -7.83 -1.31 34.23
C GLY A 127 -6.46 -1.97 34.17
N ILE A 128 -5.36 -1.20 34.24
CA ILE A 128 -3.99 -1.72 34.16
C ILE A 128 -3.42 -1.81 35.58
N PRO A 129 -3.29 -3.02 36.18
CA PRO A 129 -2.87 -3.16 37.58
C PRO A 129 -1.51 -2.52 37.89
N LEU A 130 -0.60 -2.48 36.89
CA LEU A 130 0.72 -1.85 37.03
C LEU A 130 0.68 -0.32 37.15
N LEU A 131 -0.45 0.33 36.84
CA LEU A 131 -0.63 1.79 36.93
C LEU A 131 -1.50 2.21 38.12
N ALA A 132 -2.09 1.26 38.84
CA ALA A 132 -3.09 1.52 39.87
C ALA A 132 -2.48 1.92 41.24
N ASN A 133 -1.16 1.90 41.40
CA ASN A 133 -0.51 2.21 42.67
C ASN A 133 0.94 2.72 42.48
N PRO A 134 1.17 4.04 42.35
CA PRO A 134 2.51 4.64 42.33
C PRO A 134 3.20 4.62 43.69
#